data_AF-A0A6C1U567-F1
#
_entry.id   AF-A0A6C1U567-F1
#
_cell.length_a   1.000
_cell.length_b   1.000
_cell.length_c   1.000
_cell.angle_alpha   90.00
_cell.angle_beta   90.00
_cell.angle_gamma   90.00
#
_symmetry.space_group_name_H-M   'P 1'
#
loop_
_entity.id
_entity.type
_entity.pdbx_description
1 polymer ?
#
loop_
_entity_poly.entity_id
_entity_poly.type
_entity_poly.pdbx_seq_one_letter_code
_entity_poly.pdbx_strand_id
1 'polypeptide(L)'
;MKYDEEKLWIAVIERAIKDAAGKNLELKKEAIKWFDSESFETVCELANLSSKRMKSMYGGFMQRKEIKGLLIDNIKKCVPYLIPNGHFYRERTYVGNCDEDTITVKIVGKEAGNWRNFTKGISGDIIDLW
;
A
#
# COMPACT_ATOMS: atom_id res chain seq x y z
N MET A 1 9.62 37.93 -7.84
CA MET A 1 9.53 36.75 -6.96
C MET A 1 9.42 35.53 -7.88
N LYS A 2 10.54 34.87 -8.21
CA LYS A 2 10.50 33.61 -8.95
C LYS A 2 9.80 32.61 -8.03
N TYR A 3 8.58 32.21 -8.34
CA TYR A 3 8.05 30.98 -7.78
C TYR A 3 9.10 29.90 -8.04
N ASP A 4 9.38 29.10 -7.02
CA ASP A 4 10.34 28.01 -7.13
C ASP A 4 9.69 26.96 -8.03
N GLU A 5 9.96 27.07 -9.33
CA GLU A 5 9.31 26.31 -10.40
C GLU A 5 9.44 24.80 -10.15
N GLU A 6 10.58 24.38 -9.59
CA GLU A 6 10.81 23.03 -9.07
C GLU A 6 9.72 22.60 -8.07
N LYS A 7 9.38 23.44 -7.10
CA LYS A 7 8.34 23.13 -6.09
C LYS A 7 6.95 22.97 -6.72
N LEU A 8 6.66 23.71 -7.79
CA LEU A 8 5.39 23.55 -8.52
C LEU A 8 5.32 22.17 -9.18
N TRP A 9 6.39 21.75 -9.85
CA TRP A 9 6.44 20.45 -10.51
C TRP A 9 6.46 19.28 -9.52
N ILE A 10 7.12 19.44 -8.37
CA ILE A 10 7.02 18.48 -7.26
C ILE A 10 5.56 18.34 -6.78
N ALA A 11 4.83 19.45 -6.62
CA ALA A 11 3.44 19.41 -6.18
C ALA A 11 2.51 18.69 -7.19
N VAL A 12 2.79 18.80 -8.50
CA VAL A 12 2.07 18.05 -9.55
C VAL A 12 2.28 16.55 -9.37
N ILE A 13 3.53 16.12 -9.16
CA ILE A 13 3.87 14.71 -8.93
C ILE A 13 3.20 14.20 -7.64
N GLU A 14 3.28 14.94 -6.54
CA GLU A 14 2.65 14.57 -5.28
C GLU A 14 1.13 14.41 -5.42
N ARG A 15 0.49 15.28 -6.20
CA ARG A 15 -0.94 15.20 -6.47
C ARG A 15 -1.29 13.94 -7.24
N ALA A 16 -0.57 13.62 -8.31
CA ALA A 16 -0.78 12.40 -9.07
C ALA A 16 -0.58 11.14 -8.22
N ILE A 17 0.41 11.12 -7.32
CA ILE A 17 0.61 10.00 -6.38
C ILE A 17 -0.60 9.84 -5.45
N LYS A 18 -1.13 10.95 -4.92
CA LYS A 18 -2.34 10.94 -4.08
C LYS A 18 -3.56 10.44 -4.85
N ASP A 19 -3.73 10.86 -6.09
CA ASP A 19 -4.86 10.46 -6.93
C ASP A 19 -4.78 8.97 -7.32
N ALA A 20 -3.59 8.47 -7.67
CA ALA A 20 -3.34 7.03 -7.88
C ALA A 20 -3.57 6.17 -6.61
N ALA A 21 -3.22 6.72 -5.44
CA ALA A 21 -3.49 6.10 -4.16
C ALA A 21 -4.93 6.35 -3.66
N GLY A 22 -5.74 7.12 -4.37
CA GLY A 22 -7.08 7.51 -3.95
C GLY A 22 -8.09 6.37 -4.06
N LYS A 23 -9.31 6.63 -3.58
CA LYS A 23 -10.47 5.75 -3.78
C LYS A 23 -11.26 6.07 -5.05
N ASN A 24 -10.99 7.22 -5.69
CA ASN A 24 -11.66 7.61 -6.92
C ASN A 24 -11.04 6.81 -8.09
N LEU A 25 -11.85 5.94 -8.71
CA LEU A 25 -11.40 5.03 -9.75
C LEU A 25 -10.94 5.73 -11.03
N GLU A 26 -11.61 6.82 -11.42
CA GLU A 26 -11.26 7.55 -12.64
C GLU A 26 -9.95 8.31 -12.46
N LEU A 27 -9.82 9.06 -11.36
CA LEU A 27 -8.55 9.74 -11.02
C LEU A 27 -7.39 8.75 -10.85
N LYS A 28 -7.65 7.57 -10.27
CA LYS A 28 -6.65 6.51 -10.15
C LYS A 28 -6.16 6.06 -11.52
N LYS A 29 -7.07 5.76 -12.46
CA LYS A 29 -6.73 5.32 -13.82
C LYS A 29 -5.96 6.40 -14.58
N GLU A 30 -6.42 7.64 -14.52
CA GLU A 30 -5.77 8.78 -15.18
C GLU A 30 -4.35 9.00 -14.64
N ALA A 31 -4.18 8.98 -13.32
CA ALA A 31 -2.86 9.13 -12.69
C ALA A 31 -1.91 7.99 -13.08
N ILE A 32 -2.36 6.73 -13.05
CA ILE A 32 -1.56 5.57 -13.49
C ILE A 32 -1.13 5.76 -14.96
N LYS A 33 -2.06 6.09 -15.84
CA LYS A 33 -1.77 6.32 -17.26
C LYS A 33 -0.78 7.47 -17.47
N TRP A 34 -0.86 8.52 -16.64
CA TRP A 34 0.05 9.64 -16.69
C TRP A 34 1.48 9.25 -16.27
N PHE A 35 1.65 8.43 -15.24
CA PHE A 35 2.98 7.94 -14.82
C PHE A 35 3.73 7.17 -15.91
N ASP A 36 2.99 6.52 -16.82
CA ASP A 36 3.55 5.80 -17.97
C ASP A 36 3.77 6.69 -19.22
N SER A 37 3.46 7.98 -19.14
CA SER A 37 3.55 8.92 -20.27
C SER A 37 4.89 9.67 -20.33
N GLU A 38 5.21 10.19 -21.52
CA GLU A 38 6.35 11.10 -21.74
C GLU A 38 6.21 12.39 -20.92
N SER A 39 4.99 12.89 -20.74
CA SER A 39 4.74 14.11 -19.96
C SER A 39 5.17 13.98 -18.49
N PHE A 40 5.12 12.77 -17.92
CA PHE A 40 5.64 12.52 -16.58
C PHE A 40 7.17 12.63 -16.53
N GLU A 41 7.86 12.20 -17.58
CA GLU A 41 9.32 12.31 -17.66
C GLU A 41 9.74 13.78 -17.71
N THR A 42 9.07 14.59 -18.53
CA THR A 42 9.28 16.05 -18.59
C THR A 42 9.03 16.70 -17.24
N VAL A 43 7.94 16.34 -16.54
CA VAL A 43 7.64 16.91 -15.22
C VAL A 43 8.69 16.49 -14.17
N CYS A 44 9.22 15.28 -14.25
CA CYS A 44 10.34 14.86 -13.39
C CYS A 44 11.60 15.70 -13.65
N GLU A 45 11.95 15.95 -14.91
CA GLU A 45 13.10 16.78 -15.28
C GLU A 45 12.95 18.22 -14.75
N LEU A 46 11.77 18.81 -14.92
CA LEU A 46 11.46 20.16 -14.42
C LEU A 46 11.44 20.23 -12.88
N ALA A 47 11.15 19.11 -12.22
CA ALA A 47 11.23 18.94 -10.78
C ALA A 47 12.64 18.54 -10.29
N ASN A 48 13.64 18.45 -11.18
CA ASN A 48 14.99 17.98 -10.86
C ASN A 48 15.02 16.57 -10.20
N LEU A 49 14.13 15.69 -10.65
CA LEU A 49 13.96 14.31 -10.18
C LEU A 49 14.29 13.30 -11.28
N SER A 50 14.80 12.13 -10.87
CA SER A 50 15.01 11.00 -11.78
C SER A 50 13.69 10.29 -12.07
N SER A 51 13.17 10.44 -13.29
CA SER A 51 11.96 9.72 -13.76
C SER A 51 12.08 8.20 -13.55
N LYS A 52 13.24 7.61 -13.87
CA LYS A 52 13.52 6.18 -13.63
C LYS A 52 13.36 5.78 -12.16
N ARG A 53 13.93 6.57 -11.24
CA ARG A 53 13.82 6.31 -9.79
C ARG A 53 12.37 6.47 -9.33
N MET A 54 11.67 7.48 -9.84
CA MET A 54 10.27 7.74 -9.50
C MET A 54 9.35 6.61 -9.99
N LYS A 55 9.51 6.14 -11.24
CA LYS A 55 8.76 5.01 -11.79
C LYS A 55 8.96 3.74 -10.96
N SER A 56 10.20 3.43 -10.57
CA SER A 56 10.50 2.27 -9.71
C SER A 56 9.83 2.39 -8.34
N MET A 57 9.97 3.56 -7.69
CA MET A 57 9.41 3.80 -6.36
C MET A 57 7.88 3.76 -6.35
N TYR A 58 7.24 4.45 -7.29
CA TYR A 58 5.79 4.45 -7.43
C TYR A 58 5.25 3.07 -7.86
N GLY A 59 5.90 2.41 -8.82
CA GLY A 59 5.52 1.07 -9.26
C GLY A 59 5.53 0.06 -8.12
N GLY A 60 6.60 0.07 -7.29
CA GLY A 60 6.67 -0.76 -6.09
C GLY A 60 5.59 -0.42 -5.05
N PHE A 61 5.33 0.87 -4.82
CA PHE A 61 4.27 1.32 -3.90
C PHE A 61 2.87 0.89 -4.35
N MET A 62 2.57 1.03 -5.64
CA MET A 62 1.26 0.64 -6.20
C MET A 62 1.07 -0.87 -6.16
N GLN A 63 2.08 -1.65 -6.55
CA GLN A 63 2.03 -3.11 -6.45
C GLN A 63 1.77 -3.54 -5.01
N ARG A 64 2.49 -2.96 -4.03
CA ARG A 64 2.27 -3.24 -2.61
C ARG A 64 0.82 -2.92 -2.21
N LYS A 65 0.30 -1.76 -2.62
CA LYS A 65 -1.08 -1.37 -2.28
C LYS A 65 -2.14 -2.28 -2.89
N GLU A 66 -1.93 -2.74 -4.12
CA GLU A 66 -2.87 -3.64 -4.81
C GLU A 66 -2.85 -5.04 -4.21
N ILE A 67 -1.67 -5.58 -3.93
CA ILE A 67 -1.53 -6.86 -3.20
C ILE A 67 -2.22 -6.76 -1.85
N LYS A 68 -1.98 -5.68 -1.09
CA LYS A 68 -2.64 -5.44 0.20
C LYS A 68 -4.16 -5.44 0.06
N GLY A 69 -4.70 -4.74 -0.95
CA GLY A 69 -6.14 -4.73 -1.23
C GLY A 69 -6.68 -6.13 -1.49
N LEU A 70 -6.02 -6.89 -2.36
CA LEU A 70 -6.39 -8.28 -2.67
C LEU A 70 -6.33 -9.21 -1.47
N LEU A 71 -5.31 -9.04 -0.60
CA LEU A 71 -5.18 -9.78 0.66
C LEU A 71 -6.32 -9.47 1.62
N ILE A 72 -6.70 -8.20 1.75
CA ILE A 72 -7.81 -7.78 2.61
C ILE A 72 -9.15 -8.31 2.06
N ASP A 73 -9.38 -8.19 0.75
CA ASP A 73 -10.60 -8.67 0.10
C ASP A 73 -10.77 -10.19 0.22
N ASN A 74 -9.65 -10.93 0.28
CA ASN A 74 -9.61 -12.39 0.43
C ASN A 74 -9.15 -12.85 1.82
N ILE A 75 -9.18 -11.98 2.82
CA ILE A 75 -8.46 -12.19 4.09
C ILE A 75 -8.81 -13.49 4.81
N LYS A 76 -10.08 -13.91 4.79
CA LYS A 76 -10.52 -15.19 5.37
C LYS A 76 -9.88 -16.40 4.70
N LYS A 77 -9.58 -16.30 3.40
CA LYS A 77 -8.89 -17.35 2.64
C LYS A 77 -7.38 -17.25 2.79
N CYS A 78 -6.82 -16.04 2.84
CA CYS A 78 -5.38 -15.82 2.85
C CYS A 78 -4.75 -16.04 4.23
N VAL A 79 -5.39 -15.60 5.32
CA VAL A 79 -4.78 -15.60 6.65
C VAL A 79 -4.35 -17.00 7.15
N PRO A 80 -5.03 -18.12 6.84
CA PRO A 80 -4.56 -19.44 7.25
C PRO A 80 -3.27 -19.89 6.54
N TYR A 81 -2.97 -19.33 5.36
CA TYR A 81 -1.71 -19.60 4.67
C TYR A 81 -0.56 -18.75 5.23
N LEU A 82 -0.85 -17.51 5.61
CA LEU A 82 0.13 -16.57 6.16
C LEU A 82 0.50 -16.90 7.61
N ILE A 83 -0.49 -17.35 8.39
CA ILE A 83 -0.32 -17.74 9.79
C ILE A 83 -0.96 -19.14 9.94
N PRO A 84 -0.19 -20.20 9.70
CA PRO A 84 -0.69 -21.56 9.81
C PRO A 84 -1.05 -21.90 11.26
N ASN A 85 -1.86 -22.96 11.44
CA ASN A 85 -2.27 -23.48 12.75
C ASN A 85 -3.04 -22.50 13.65
N GLY A 86 -3.70 -21.51 13.05
CA GLY A 86 -4.60 -20.60 13.76
C GLY A 86 -6.06 -21.00 13.64
N HIS A 87 -6.93 -20.16 14.22
CA HIS A 87 -8.37 -20.33 14.17
C HIS A 87 -9.08 -18.97 14.17
N PHE A 88 -10.32 -18.96 13.67
CA PHE A 88 -11.17 -17.77 13.72
C PHE A 88 -11.82 -17.62 15.10
N TYR A 89 -11.58 -16.49 15.75
CA TYR A 89 -12.24 -16.09 16.99
C TYR A 89 -13.38 -15.12 16.69
N ARG A 90 -14.61 -15.53 17.04
CA ARG A 90 -15.86 -14.76 16.83
C ARG A 90 -16.05 -14.29 15.38
N GLU A 91 -15.43 -14.96 14.41
CA GLU A 91 -15.40 -14.59 12.97
C GLU A 91 -14.87 -13.19 12.65
N ARG A 92 -14.30 -12.47 13.63
CA ARG A 92 -13.80 -11.09 13.48
C ARG A 92 -12.28 -11.00 13.56
N THR A 93 -11.66 -11.98 14.20
CA THR A 93 -10.23 -12.03 14.44
C THR A 93 -9.75 -13.43 14.09
N TYR A 94 -8.59 -13.55 13.46
CA TYR A 94 -7.88 -14.82 13.34
C TYR A 94 -6.74 -14.81 14.36
N VAL A 95 -6.59 -15.90 15.10
CA VAL A 95 -5.57 -16.06 16.14
C VAL A 95 -4.73 -17.26 15.76
N GLY A 96 -3.44 -17.06 15.56
CA GLY A 96 -2.51 -18.13 15.23
C GLY A 96 -1.15 -17.92 15.89
N ASN A 97 -0.27 -18.91 15.73
CA ASN A 97 1.06 -18.86 16.28
C ASN A 97 2.08 -18.83 15.14
N CYS A 98 3.08 -17.98 15.27
CA CYS A 98 4.24 -17.93 14.38
C CYS A 98 5.49 -17.90 15.28
N ASP A 99 6.36 -18.91 15.19
CA ASP A 99 7.58 -19.02 15.99
C ASP A 99 7.38 -18.74 17.49
N GLU A 100 6.41 -19.44 18.10
CA GLU A 100 6.00 -19.31 19.52
C GLU A 100 5.29 -17.99 19.89
N ASP A 101 5.20 -17.04 18.96
CA ASP A 101 4.47 -15.79 19.17
C ASP A 101 3.00 -15.92 18.78
N THR A 102 2.11 -15.47 19.66
CA THR A 102 0.68 -15.34 19.33
C THR A 102 0.45 -14.08 18.50
N ILE A 103 0.02 -14.30 17.26
CA ILE A 103 -0.38 -13.26 16.32
C ILE A 103 -1.89 -13.25 16.18
N THR A 104 -2.47 -12.05 16.22
CA THR A 104 -3.86 -11.83 15.90
C THR A 104 -4.00 -10.96 14.67
N VAL A 105 -4.96 -11.27 13.81
CA VAL A 105 -5.27 -10.51 12.60
C VAL A 105 -6.73 -10.12 12.62
N LYS A 106 -7.02 -8.84 12.40
CA LYS A 106 -8.39 -8.35 12.22
C LYS A 106 -8.91 -8.78 10.84
N ILE A 107 -10.06 -9.44 10.82
CA ILE A 107 -10.66 -10.04 9.61
C ILE A 107 -11.76 -9.17 9.02
N VAL A 108 -12.39 -8.33 9.83
CA VAL A 108 -13.52 -7.50 9.41
C VAL A 108 -13.39 -6.07 9.92
N GLY A 109 -14.08 -5.15 9.26
CA GLY A 109 -14.16 -3.74 9.64
C GLY A 109 -12.99 -2.91 9.10
N LYS A 110 -12.90 -1.65 9.56
CA LYS A 110 -11.90 -0.68 9.08
C LYS A 110 -10.45 -1.08 9.37
N GLU A 111 -10.25 -1.97 10.33
CA GLU A 111 -8.95 -2.49 10.73
C GLU A 111 -8.62 -3.83 10.05
N ALA A 112 -9.45 -4.32 9.12
CA ALA A 112 -9.18 -5.57 8.44
C ALA A 112 -7.78 -5.56 7.79
N GLY A 113 -7.00 -6.61 8.05
CA GLY A 113 -5.61 -6.72 7.66
C GLY A 113 -4.60 -6.28 8.72
N ASN A 114 -5.01 -5.53 9.74
CA ASN A 114 -4.09 -5.20 10.83
C ASN A 114 -3.76 -6.45 11.64
N TRP A 115 -2.47 -6.70 11.88
CA TRP A 115 -2.01 -7.76 12.74
C TRP A 115 -1.27 -7.23 13.97
N ARG A 116 -1.28 -8.02 15.04
CA ARG A 116 -0.56 -7.73 16.28
C ARG A 116 0.04 -9.00 16.85
N ASN A 117 1.32 -8.94 17.20
CA ASN A 117 2.03 -9.95 17.98
C ASN A 117 2.00 -9.52 19.45
N PHE A 118 1.37 -10.34 20.30
CA PHE A 118 1.21 -10.02 21.72
C PHE A 118 2.48 -10.26 22.53
N THR A 119 3.30 -11.23 22.14
CA THR A 119 4.55 -11.57 22.84
C THR A 119 5.57 -10.44 22.71
N LYS A 120 5.75 -9.92 21.48
CA LYS A 120 6.76 -8.89 21.17
C LYS A 120 6.23 -7.46 21.21
N GLY A 121 4.91 -7.28 21.32
CA GLY A 121 4.28 -5.96 21.33
C GLY A 121 4.35 -5.20 20.00
N ILE A 122 4.65 -5.89 18.90
CA ILE A 122 4.73 -5.30 17.55
C ILE A 122 3.43 -5.52 16.76
N SER A 123 3.19 -4.66 15.79
CA SER A 123 2.00 -4.70 14.93
C SER A 123 2.33 -4.20 13.52
N GLY A 124 1.52 -4.58 12.56
CA GLY A 124 1.68 -4.17 11.17
C GLY A 124 0.43 -4.44 10.34
N ASP A 125 0.62 -4.46 9.04
CA ASP A 125 -0.40 -4.77 8.03
C ASP A 125 -0.19 -6.16 7.45
N ILE A 126 -1.25 -6.79 6.96
CA ILE A 126 -1.23 -8.16 6.43
C ILE A 126 -0.21 -8.35 5.31
N ILE A 127 0.11 -7.29 4.55
CA ILE A 127 1.17 -7.35 3.54
C ILE A 127 2.59 -7.47 4.11
N ASP A 128 2.79 -7.16 5.38
CA ASP A 128 4.07 -7.39 6.05
C ASP A 128 4.29 -8.89 6.37
N LEU A 129 3.23 -9.71 6.25
CA LEU A 129 3.27 -11.16 6.47
C LEU A 129 3.27 -11.97 5.17
N TRP A 130 3.13 -11.32 4.01
CA TRP A 130 3.15 -11.94 2.67
C TRP A 130 4.57 -11.99 2.10
#